data_AF-A0A955GXR1-F1
#
_entry.id   AF-A0A955GXR1-F1
#
_cell.length_a   1.000
_cell.length_b   1.000
_cell.length_c   1.000
_cell.angle_alpha   90.00
_cell.angle_beta   90.00
_cell.angle_gamma   90.00
#
_symmetry.space_group_name_H-M   'P 1'
#
loop_
_entity.id
_entity.type
_entity.pdbx_description
1 polymer ?
#
loop_
_entity_poly.entity_id
_entity_poly.type
_entity_poly.pdbx_seq_one_letter_code
_entity_poly.pdbx_strand_id
1 'polypeptide(L)'
;MQKKFPENFYWGAATASYQVEGGIENNDWAEAARAGRVPPCGRACDHYNRYEADFDIAKSLGHTAHRFSVEWSRVEPEEGKF
;
A
#
# COMPACT_ATOMS: atom_id res chain seq x y z
N MET A 1 -12.49 -22.89 27.52
CA MET A 1 -11.84 -21.64 27.97
C MET A 1 -11.68 -20.74 26.76
N GLN A 2 -12.20 -19.50 26.77
CA GLN A 2 -12.13 -18.58 25.63
C GLN A 2 -10.77 -17.87 25.64
N LYS A 3 -10.04 -17.88 24.51
CA LYS A 3 -8.78 -17.15 24.38
C LYS A 3 -9.10 -15.65 24.33
N LYS A 4 -8.41 -14.85 25.15
CA LYS A 4 -8.52 -13.38 25.19
C LYS A 4 -7.18 -12.76 24.76
N PHE A 5 -7.26 -11.69 23.99
CA PHE A 5 -6.11 -10.85 23.65
C PHE A 5 -5.97 -9.73 24.70
N PRO A 6 -4.79 -9.09 24.82
CA PRO A 6 -4.62 -7.88 25.63
C PRO A 6 -5.59 -6.77 25.21
N GLU A 7 -5.99 -5.91 26.15
CA GLU A 7 -6.99 -4.84 25.92
C GLU A 7 -6.62 -3.90 24.77
N ASN A 8 -5.33 -3.59 24.60
CA ASN A 8 -4.82 -2.69 23.57
C ASN A 8 -4.13 -3.43 22.42
N PHE A 9 -4.56 -4.66 22.13
CA PHE A 9 -4.04 -5.39 20.99
C PHE A 9 -4.49 -4.73 19.68
N TYR A 10 -3.54 -4.45 18.79
CA TYR A 10 -3.84 -3.86 17.49
C TYR A 10 -4.41 -4.91 16.54
N TRP A 11 -5.59 -4.61 16.00
CA TRP A 11 -6.25 -5.39 14.96
C TRP A 11 -6.29 -4.54 13.71
N GLY A 12 -5.77 -5.08 12.62
CA GLY A 12 -5.57 -4.28 11.43
C GLY A 12 -5.17 -5.09 10.21
N ALA A 13 -4.93 -4.36 9.14
CA ALA A 13 -4.44 -4.89 7.88
C ALA A 13 -3.14 -4.17 7.48
N ALA A 14 -2.49 -4.69 6.43
CA ALA A 14 -1.31 -4.07 5.87
C ALA A 14 -1.41 -4.00 4.34
N THR A 15 -0.84 -2.95 3.78
CA THR A 15 -0.69 -2.72 2.34
C THR A 15 0.75 -2.36 2.00
N ALA A 16 1.09 -2.37 0.72
CA ALA A 16 2.35 -1.86 0.20
C ALA A 16 2.05 -1.02 -1.06
N SER A 17 2.68 0.15 -1.15
CA SER A 17 2.43 1.19 -2.16
C SER A 17 2.35 0.65 -3.58
N TYR A 18 3.41 0.00 -4.08
CA TYR A 18 3.45 -0.55 -5.43
C TYR A 18 2.33 -1.56 -5.73
N GLN A 19 1.83 -2.26 -4.70
CA GLN A 19 0.82 -3.29 -4.85
C GLN A 19 -0.61 -2.76 -4.86
N VAL A 20 -0.88 -1.59 -4.26
CA VAL A 20 -2.25 -1.07 -4.09
C VAL A 20 -2.49 0.30 -4.70
N GLU A 21 -1.48 1.18 -4.76
CA GLU A 21 -1.66 2.57 -5.19
C GLU A 21 -2.01 2.69 -6.68
N GLY A 22 -1.23 2.01 -7.53
CA GLY A 22 -1.33 2.12 -8.99
C GLY A 22 -0.50 3.25 -9.59
N GLY A 23 -0.13 3.13 -10.86
CA GLY A 23 0.53 4.18 -11.64
C GLY A 23 1.97 4.49 -11.24
N ILE A 24 2.69 3.51 -10.69
CA ILE A 24 4.11 3.66 -10.33
C ILE A 24 4.97 3.06 -11.44
N GLU A 25 5.78 3.90 -12.07
CA GLU A 25 6.52 3.56 -13.29
C GLU A 25 8.04 3.83 -13.19
N ASN A 26 8.51 4.39 -12.08
CA ASN A 26 9.87 4.91 -11.93
C ASN A 26 10.61 4.28 -10.73
N ASN A 27 10.46 2.96 -10.56
CA ASN A 27 11.25 2.16 -9.63
C ASN A 27 11.75 0.86 -10.29
N ASP A 28 12.54 0.09 -9.55
CA ASP A 28 13.12 -1.19 -9.97
C ASP A 28 12.08 -2.25 -10.37
N TRP A 29 10.93 -2.28 -9.68
CA TRP A 29 9.81 -3.15 -10.06
C TRP A 29 9.18 -2.77 -11.40
N ALA A 30 9.06 -1.47 -11.70
CA ALA A 30 8.58 -0.99 -12.99
C ALA A 30 9.57 -1.32 -14.12
N GLU A 31 10.88 -1.24 -13.86
CA GLU A 31 11.91 -1.71 -14.79
C GLU A 31 11.82 -3.21 -15.05
N ALA A 32 11.68 -4.00 -13.99
CA ALA A 32 11.49 -5.45 -14.10
C ALA A 32 10.22 -5.80 -14.89
N ALA A 33 9.14 -5.01 -14.74
CA ALA A 33 7.91 -5.18 -15.49
C ALA A 33 8.08 -4.87 -16.98
N ARG A 34 8.76 -3.76 -17.32
CA ARG A 34 9.12 -3.42 -18.71
C ARG A 34 10.02 -4.47 -19.35
N ALA A 35 10.86 -5.13 -18.56
CA ALA A 35 11.68 -6.26 -18.99
C ALA A 35 10.91 -7.60 -19.09
N GLY A 36 9.61 -7.62 -18.81
CA GLY A 36 8.77 -8.82 -18.88
C GLY A 36 9.02 -9.84 -17.77
N ARG A 37 9.71 -9.44 -16.68
CA ARG A 37 10.06 -10.36 -15.56
C ARG A 37 8.96 -10.48 -14.52
N VAL A 38 8.15 -9.44 -14.36
CA VAL A 38 7.03 -9.36 -13.42
C VAL A 38 5.85 -8.63 -14.08
N PRO A 39 4.61 -8.80 -13.57
CA PRO A 39 3.49 -7.98 -14.03
C PRO A 39 3.71 -6.48 -13.74
N PRO A 40 3.19 -5.57 -14.60
CA PRO A 40 3.22 -4.14 -14.32
C PRO A 40 2.32 -3.77 -13.14
N CYS A 41 2.63 -2.66 -12.46
CA CYS A 41 1.77 -2.07 -11.43
C CYS A 41 0.34 -1.83 -11.94
N GLY A 42 0.24 -1.22 -13.13
CA GLY A 42 -1.03 -0.86 -13.74
C GLY A 42 -1.83 0.06 -12.81
N ARG A 43 -3.16 -0.11 -12.79
CA ARG A 43 -4.02 0.61 -11.84
C ARG A 43 -3.99 0.04 -10.42
N ALA A 44 -3.47 -1.18 -10.22
CA ALA A 44 -3.55 -1.90 -8.96
C ALA A 44 -4.97 -1.85 -8.35
N CYS A 45 -5.09 -1.52 -7.05
CA CYS A 45 -6.35 -1.29 -6.36
C CYS A 45 -6.87 0.16 -6.49
N ASP A 46 -6.14 1.04 -7.18
CA ASP A 46 -6.44 2.48 -7.27
C ASP A 46 -6.45 3.18 -5.90
N HIS A 47 -5.67 2.64 -4.93
CA HIS A 47 -5.62 3.16 -3.55
C HIS A 47 -5.12 4.61 -3.52
N TYR A 48 -4.30 5.02 -4.49
CA TYR A 48 -3.84 6.42 -4.60
C TYR A 48 -4.99 7.42 -4.70
N ASN A 49 -6.08 7.03 -5.37
CA ASN A 49 -7.27 7.88 -5.55
C ASN A 49 -8.43 7.49 -4.63
N ARG A 50 -8.39 6.31 -4.01
CA ARG A 50 -9.52 5.72 -3.26
C ARG A 50 -9.22 5.49 -1.77
N TYR A 51 -8.06 5.91 -1.27
CA TYR A 51 -7.63 5.62 0.09
C TYR A 51 -8.66 6.01 1.16
N GLU A 52 -9.40 7.11 0.97
CA GLU A 52 -10.45 7.53 1.91
C GLU A 52 -11.52 6.44 2.08
N ALA A 53 -12.02 5.89 0.98
CA ALA A 53 -13.01 4.82 1.00
C ALA A 53 -12.43 3.53 1.60
N ASP A 54 -11.17 3.22 1.31
CA ASP A 54 -10.50 2.05 1.87
C ASP A 54 -10.32 2.16 3.40
N PHE A 55 -10.00 3.35 3.91
CA PHE A 55 -9.91 3.60 5.34
C PHE A 55 -11.29 3.67 6.03
N ASP A 56 -12.32 4.16 5.35
CA ASP A 56 -13.71 4.08 5.84
C ASP A 56 -14.16 2.63 6.02
N ILE A 57 -13.82 1.75 5.07
CA ILE A 57 -14.07 0.30 5.19
C ILE A 57 -13.28 -0.28 6.37
N ALA A 58 -11.98 -0.01 6.47
CA ALA A 58 -11.15 -0.49 7.57
C ALA A 58 -11.72 -0.08 8.94
N LYS A 59 -12.17 1.17 9.06
CA LYS A 59 -12.84 1.68 10.26
C LYS A 59 -14.15 0.95 10.54
N SER A 60 -14.99 0.72 9.52
CA SER A 60 -16.26 -0.01 9.67
C SER A 60 -16.07 -1.46 10.13
N LEU A 61 -14.93 -2.08 9.79
CA LEU A 61 -14.54 -3.42 10.21
C LEU A 61 -13.91 -3.46 11.60
N GLY A 62 -13.75 -2.30 12.26
CA GLY A 62 -13.17 -2.20 13.59
C GLY A 62 -11.65 -2.29 13.63
N HIS A 63 -10.95 -1.97 12.52
CA HIS A 63 -9.50 -1.89 12.54
C HIS A 63 -9.03 -0.74 13.46
N THR A 64 -8.05 -1.06 14.32
CA THR A 64 -7.37 -0.12 15.21
C THR A 64 -5.94 0.18 14.78
N ALA A 65 -5.44 -0.51 13.75
CA ALA A 65 -4.16 -0.23 13.12
C ALA A 65 -4.22 -0.47 11.61
N HIS A 66 -3.37 0.25 10.86
CA HIS A 66 -3.12 -0.04 9.46
C HIS A 66 -1.66 0.25 9.15
N ARG A 67 -0.95 -0.73 8.56
CA ARG A 67 0.42 -0.54 8.10
C ARG A 67 0.42 -0.31 6.60
N PHE A 68 1.06 0.77 6.15
CA PHE A 68 1.29 1.02 4.73
C PHE A 68 2.75 1.45 4.52
N SER A 69 3.21 1.44 3.27
CA SER A 69 4.53 1.96 2.89
C SER A 69 4.37 3.27 2.13
N VAL A 70 5.39 4.12 2.22
CA VAL A 70 5.52 5.31 1.37
C VAL A 70 6.32 4.91 0.13
N GLU A 71 5.80 5.21 -1.05
CA GLU A 71 6.52 4.96 -2.31
C GLU A 71 7.67 5.94 -2.48
N TRP A 72 8.91 5.47 -2.37
CA TRP A 72 10.07 6.36 -2.51
C TRP A 72 10.13 7.01 -3.88
N SER A 73 9.79 6.30 -4.96
CA SER A 73 9.77 6.86 -6.32
C SER A 73 8.71 7.96 -6.53
N ARG A 74 7.77 8.15 -5.59
CA ARG A 74 6.90 9.34 -5.56
C ARG A 74 7.49 10.50 -4.78
N VAL A 75 8.26 10.20 -3.73
CA VAL A 75 8.93 11.21 -2.88
C VAL A 75 10.17 11.75 -3.57
N GLU A 76 10.96 10.89 -4.21
CA GLU A 76 12.13 11.23 -4.99
C GLU A 76 12.01 10.55 -6.38
N PRO A 77 11.35 11.19 -7.36
CA PRO A 77 11.14 10.58 -8.68
C PRO A 77 12.41 10.39 -9.50
N GLU A 78 13.44 11.18 -9.22
CA GLU A 78 14.78 11.09 -9.79
C GLU A 78 15.80 11.47 -8.71
N GLU A 79 17.02 10.95 -8.79
CA GLU A 79 18.08 11.21 -7.81
C GLU A 79 18.26 12.72 -7.54
N GLY A 80 18.07 13.11 -6.30
CA GLY A 80 18.17 14.50 -5.82
C GLY A 80 16.95 15.39 -6.11
N LYS A 81 15.85 14.88 -6.67
CA LYS A 81 14.63 15.66 -6.95
C LYS A 81 13.49 15.22 -6.01
N PHE A 82 13.12 16.08 -5.06
CA PHE A 82 12.07 15.85 -4.05
C PHE A 82 10.79 16.65 -4.33
#